data_AF-A0A9W4UQ29-F1
#
_entry.id   AF-A0A9W4UQ29-F1
#
_cell.length_a   1.000
_cell.length_b   1.000
_cell.length_c   1.000
_cell.angle_alpha   90.00
_cell.angle_beta   90.00
_cell.angle_gamma   90.00
#
_symmetry.space_group_name_H-M   'P 1'
#
loop_
_entity.id
_entity.type
_entity.pdbx_description
1 polymer ?
#
loop_
_entity_poly.entity_id
_entity_poly.type
_entity_poly.pdbx_seq_one_letter_code
_entity_poly.pdbx_strand_id
1 'polypeptide(L)'
;MMYSNDYWRNFVDDPSNLFMFVFFQEPHGFYPLSDRDVMQSLQHSSHRYHPTTSLRPRSKQNRTAARPTTISPTYSMGEYRQGQAIRYNKMRSVLVIQPNSTQSMTDGLKPLTAHEYFTAPSGPKSINNEDDAVESVKHCLPALQKVLDQHDGFLVACYSKHPLVPQLKSESAVKSSRKPVTGIFEASVGYSLQVIHPDEKFGIVSTGKVWEQILSEAVEDFLGTGSEASKRFAGVETTGLNATDLHDAPAEEVRRRMKSAVKRLLSKGKVGAICLGCAGMAGMDTMVREACVEELGPDDGNRVRIVDGVVAGVAWLEGAVRSGF
;
A
#
# COMPACT_ATOMS: atom_id res chain seq x y z
N MET A 1 -18.24 43.77 -3.80
CA MET A 1 -18.45 43.48 -2.36
C MET A 1 -17.32 42.59 -1.89
N MET A 2 -16.60 43.00 -0.85
CA MET A 2 -15.60 42.16 -0.19
C MET A 2 -16.33 41.20 0.75
N TYR A 3 -15.92 39.93 0.81
CA TYR A 3 -16.32 39.03 1.89
C TYR A 3 -15.16 38.90 2.88
N SER A 4 -15.47 39.05 4.16
CA SER A 4 -14.49 39.25 5.23
C SER A 4 -13.99 37.93 5.84
N ASN A 5 -12.85 38.04 6.52
CA ASN A 5 -12.02 36.92 6.95
C ASN A 5 -12.31 36.53 8.42
N ASP A 6 -13.58 36.27 8.75
CA ASP A 6 -14.06 36.23 10.15
C ASP A 6 -14.35 34.83 10.72
N TYR A 7 -13.85 33.75 10.10
CA TYR A 7 -13.92 32.40 10.68
C TYR A 7 -12.73 32.02 11.59
N TRP A 8 -11.71 32.86 11.67
CA TRP A 8 -10.49 32.60 12.47
C TRP A 8 -10.40 33.38 13.80
N ARG A 9 -11.43 34.17 14.15
CA ARG A 9 -11.37 35.09 15.30
C ARG A 9 -11.83 34.54 16.65
N ASN A 10 -12.36 33.31 16.71
CA ASN A 10 -12.89 32.71 17.95
C ASN A 10 -12.04 31.55 18.49
N PHE A 11 -10.73 31.53 18.23
CA PHE A 11 -9.82 30.44 18.70
C PHE A 11 -8.61 30.93 19.51
N VAL A 12 -8.57 32.20 19.91
CA VAL A 12 -7.36 32.85 20.48
C VAL A 12 -7.50 33.23 21.96
N ASP A 13 -8.71 33.17 22.54
CA ASP A 13 -9.00 33.59 23.93
C ASP A 13 -9.23 32.40 24.92
N ASP A 14 -8.72 31.20 24.62
CA ASP A 14 -8.68 30.09 25.59
C ASP A 14 -7.23 29.86 26.10
N PRO A 15 -6.91 30.23 27.34
CA PRO A 15 -5.57 30.09 27.91
C PRO A 15 -5.16 28.64 28.25
N SER A 16 -5.95 27.62 27.88
CA SER A 16 -5.58 26.21 28.04
C SER A 16 -4.80 25.59 26.87
N ASN A 17 -4.75 26.23 25.70
CA ASN A 17 -4.07 25.72 24.50
C ASN A 17 -2.64 26.26 24.33
N LEU A 18 -1.76 26.01 25.31
CA LEU A 18 -0.36 26.43 25.24
C LEU A 18 0.56 25.31 24.71
N PHE A 19 0.77 25.22 23.38
CA PHE A 19 2.03 24.71 22.77
C PHE A 19 2.08 24.87 21.24
N MET A 20 2.39 26.08 20.73
CA MET A 20 3.28 26.20 19.55
C MET A 20 3.84 27.63 19.32
N PHE A 21 5.11 27.67 18.90
CA PHE A 21 5.88 28.77 18.26
C PHE A 21 6.09 30.12 18.95
N VAL A 22 7.37 30.51 19.10
CA VAL A 22 8.09 31.53 18.27
C VAL A 22 9.60 31.10 18.26
N PHE A 23 10.51 31.29 17.29
CA PHE A 23 10.98 32.48 16.52
C PHE A 23 11.64 32.00 15.18
N PHE A 24 11.25 32.54 14.01
CA PHE A 24 11.88 33.63 13.21
C PHE A 24 12.99 33.29 12.18
N GLN A 25 12.90 33.98 11.05
CA GLN A 25 13.75 34.07 9.84
C GLN A 25 14.82 35.19 9.99
N GLU A 26 16.02 35.27 9.36
CA GLU A 26 16.88 34.45 8.44
C GLU A 26 18.38 34.82 8.74
N PRO A 27 19.38 34.80 7.81
CA PRO A 27 19.75 33.92 6.69
C PRO A 27 21.21 33.39 6.80
N HIS A 28 21.77 32.88 5.69
CA HIS A 28 23.15 32.39 5.45
C HIS A 28 23.44 30.93 5.86
N GLY A 29 23.95 30.15 4.90
CA GLY A 29 24.07 28.69 5.01
C GLY A 29 25.47 28.18 5.36
N PHE A 30 25.59 26.86 5.51
CA PHE A 30 26.86 26.14 5.64
C PHE A 30 26.82 24.76 4.95
N TYR A 31 28.02 24.28 4.63
CA TYR A 31 28.32 23.04 3.89
C TYR A 31 28.11 21.76 4.74
N PRO A 32 28.04 20.55 4.13
CA PRO A 32 27.72 19.31 4.83
C PRO A 32 28.81 18.88 5.84
N LEU A 33 28.36 18.33 6.98
CA LEU A 33 29.20 17.69 7.99
C LEU A 33 29.63 16.28 7.56
N SER A 34 30.73 15.78 8.12
CA SER A 34 31.33 14.49 7.78
C SER A 34 31.24 13.47 8.93
N ASP A 35 31.40 12.17 8.61
CA ASP A 35 31.10 11.00 9.47
C ASP A 35 31.95 10.81 10.76
N ARG A 36 32.51 11.88 11.35
CA ARG A 36 33.29 11.78 12.61
C ARG A 36 32.58 12.30 13.86
N ASP A 37 31.57 13.15 13.74
CA ASP A 37 30.96 13.81 14.91
C ASP A 37 29.83 13.00 15.58
N VAL A 38 29.41 11.88 14.98
CA VAL A 38 28.34 11.00 15.51
C VAL A 38 28.83 10.03 16.60
N MET A 39 30.16 9.87 16.76
CA MET A 39 30.77 8.83 17.62
C MET A 39 31.35 9.35 18.95
N GLN A 40 30.72 10.36 19.58
CA GLN A 40 31.19 10.89 20.88
C GLN A 40 30.12 11.10 21.97
N SER A 41 28.91 10.55 21.81
CA SER A 41 27.81 10.66 22.81
C SER A 41 27.39 9.35 23.49
N LEU A 42 28.02 8.21 23.18
CA LEU A 42 27.64 6.87 23.68
C LEU A 42 28.58 6.27 24.74
N GLN A 43 29.29 7.11 25.50
CA GLN A 43 30.06 6.67 26.67
C GLN A 43 29.94 7.68 27.81
N HIS A 44 29.05 7.45 28.78
CA HIS A 44 29.21 7.76 30.23
C HIS A 44 27.91 7.44 31.02
N SER A 45 27.78 6.25 31.61
CA SER A 45 27.07 5.98 32.88
C SER A 45 26.98 4.48 33.19
N SER A 46 27.97 3.95 33.90
CA SER A 46 27.98 2.55 34.34
C SER A 46 28.69 2.36 35.69
N HIS A 47 28.01 2.64 36.80
CA HIS A 47 28.41 2.29 38.16
C HIS A 47 27.22 1.58 38.85
N ARG A 48 27.30 0.25 39.05
CA ARG A 48 27.91 -0.47 40.19
C ARG A 48 27.08 -0.40 41.48
N TYR A 49 26.33 -1.46 41.72
CA TYR A 49 25.75 -1.86 43.01
C TYR A 49 26.77 -2.66 43.84
N HIS A 50 26.78 -2.48 45.17
CA HIS A 50 27.03 -3.57 46.13
C HIS A 50 26.39 -3.24 47.49
N PRO A 51 25.99 -4.25 48.30
CA PRO A 51 25.13 -4.06 49.46
C PRO A 51 25.89 -4.07 50.81
N THR A 52 25.24 -3.58 51.87
CA THR A 52 25.60 -3.91 53.26
C THR A 52 24.38 -4.27 54.09
N THR A 53 24.56 -5.27 54.95
CA THR A 53 23.56 -5.90 55.83
C THR A 53 23.54 -5.26 57.22
N SER A 54 22.36 -5.13 57.84
CA SER A 54 22.22 -5.15 59.30
C SER A 54 20.79 -5.45 59.80
N LEU A 55 20.62 -6.69 60.27
CA LEU A 55 19.87 -7.13 61.46
C LEU A 55 18.55 -6.44 61.90
N ARG A 56 17.49 -7.27 61.84
CA ARG A 56 16.22 -7.34 62.62
C ARG A 56 16.46 -7.46 64.16
N PRO A 57 15.41 -7.59 65.05
CA PRO A 57 13.93 -7.53 64.88
C PRO A 57 13.15 -6.78 66.02
N ARG A 58 11.80 -6.87 65.94
CA ARG A 58 10.76 -6.88 67.03
C ARG A 58 9.93 -5.59 67.20
N SER A 59 8.66 -5.64 67.66
CA SER A 59 7.59 -6.68 67.63
C SER A 59 6.29 -6.12 68.26
N LYS A 60 5.12 -6.74 67.97
CA LYS A 60 3.85 -6.68 68.74
C LYS A 60 3.07 -5.34 68.66
N GLN A 61 1.86 -5.33 68.07
CA GLN A 61 0.55 -5.74 68.61
C GLN A 61 -0.07 -4.77 69.64
N ASN A 62 -1.08 -4.00 69.22
CA ASN A 62 -2.48 -4.08 69.70
C ASN A 62 -3.36 -3.03 68.99
N ARG A 63 -4.47 -3.43 68.36
CA ARG A 63 -5.85 -3.38 68.90
C ARG A 63 -6.32 -1.99 69.37
N THR A 64 -7.19 -1.38 68.56
CA THR A 64 -8.48 -0.79 69.00
C THR A 64 -9.41 -0.68 67.80
N ALA A 65 -10.71 -0.98 67.99
CA ALA A 65 -11.74 -0.80 66.98
C ALA A 65 -12.59 0.44 67.31
N ALA A 66 -12.89 1.27 66.32
CA ALA A 66 -13.86 2.36 66.40
C ALA A 66 -14.55 2.56 65.04
N ARG A 67 -15.70 3.23 65.06
CA ARG A 67 -16.74 3.23 63.99
C ARG A 67 -16.46 4.25 62.86
N PRO A 68 -17.21 4.20 61.73
CA PRO A 68 -16.70 4.66 60.44
C PRO A 68 -16.90 6.16 60.19
N THR A 69 -15.95 6.73 59.47
CA THR A 69 -16.08 8.05 58.82
C THR A 69 -15.96 7.88 57.30
N THR A 70 -16.96 8.42 56.60
CA THR A 70 -17.08 8.58 55.14
C THR A 70 -15.75 8.63 54.37
N ILE A 71 -15.52 7.63 53.51
CA ILE A 71 -14.44 7.63 52.52
C ILE A 71 -15.03 8.06 51.18
N SER A 72 -14.58 9.20 50.66
CA SER A 72 -14.78 9.59 49.27
C SER A 72 -14.06 8.59 48.35
N PRO A 73 -14.68 8.09 47.27
CA PRO A 73 -14.00 7.18 46.35
C PRO A 73 -12.95 7.94 45.55
N THR A 74 -11.69 7.90 46.02
CA THR A 74 -10.53 8.19 45.17
C THR A 74 -10.52 7.19 44.03
N TYR A 75 -10.69 7.67 42.80
CA TYR A 75 -10.59 6.83 41.60
C TYR A 75 -9.22 6.17 41.56
N SER A 76 -9.19 4.86 41.78
CA SER A 76 -8.01 4.04 41.52
C SER A 76 -7.76 4.04 40.02
N MET A 77 -6.83 4.88 39.56
CA MET A 77 -6.30 4.82 38.20
C MET A 77 -5.89 3.37 37.92
N GLY A 78 -6.55 2.75 36.93
CA GLY A 78 -6.41 1.32 36.67
C GLY A 78 -4.95 0.99 36.40
N GLU A 79 -4.42 -0.01 37.11
CA GLU A 79 -3.10 -0.55 36.84
C GLU A 79 -3.05 -0.98 35.37
N TYR A 80 -2.21 -0.31 34.58
CA TYR A 80 -1.85 -0.78 33.24
C TYR A 80 -1.14 -2.13 33.40
N ARG A 81 -1.92 -3.21 33.36
CA ARG A 81 -1.39 -4.56 33.19
C ARG A 81 -0.52 -4.52 31.94
N GLN A 82 0.78 -4.73 32.12
CA GLN A 82 1.70 -4.94 31.01
C GLN A 82 1.26 -6.21 30.28
N GLY A 83 0.39 -6.01 29.27
CA GLY A 83 -0.04 -7.05 28.36
C GLY A 83 1.20 -7.68 27.74
N GLN A 84 1.21 -9.01 27.69
CA GLN A 84 2.31 -9.78 27.12
C GLN A 84 2.68 -9.19 25.75
N ALA A 85 3.96 -8.88 25.55
CA ALA A 85 4.45 -8.32 24.30
C ALA A 85 3.93 -9.16 23.13
N ILE A 86 3.15 -8.53 22.24
CA ILE A 86 2.54 -9.20 21.08
C ILE A 86 3.68 -9.85 20.29
N ARG A 87 3.72 -11.19 20.32
CA ARG A 87 4.77 -11.94 19.64
C ARG A 87 4.58 -11.76 18.14
N TYR A 88 5.39 -10.90 17.53
CA TYR A 88 5.56 -10.73 16.07
C TYR A 88 6.17 -11.97 15.39
N ASN A 89 5.76 -13.17 15.79
CA ASN A 89 6.49 -14.43 15.58
C ASN A 89 5.76 -15.45 14.69
N LYS A 90 4.65 -15.04 14.05
CA LYS A 90 4.15 -15.70 12.84
C LYS A 90 4.44 -14.73 11.69
N MET A 91 5.21 -15.16 10.69
CA MET A 91 5.28 -14.41 9.43
C MET A 91 3.88 -14.42 8.82
N ARG A 92 3.36 -13.22 8.56
CA ARG A 92 2.03 -13.04 7.95
C ARG A 92 2.11 -13.49 6.50
N SER A 93 1.36 -14.53 6.12
CA SER A 93 1.43 -15.09 4.77
C SER A 93 0.47 -14.37 3.83
N VAL A 94 0.98 -13.93 2.67
CA VAL A 94 0.18 -13.38 1.59
C VAL A 94 0.18 -14.39 0.44
N LEU A 95 -0.99 -14.70 -0.11
CA LEU A 95 -1.11 -15.51 -1.32
C LEU A 95 -1.24 -14.60 -2.55
N VAL A 96 -0.30 -14.72 -3.49
CA VAL A 96 -0.39 -14.10 -4.81
C VAL A 96 -1.08 -15.07 -5.77
N ILE A 97 -2.27 -14.71 -6.22
CA ILE A 97 -3.19 -15.56 -7.00
C ILE A 97 -3.11 -15.12 -8.45
N GLN A 98 -2.50 -15.94 -9.31
CA GLN A 98 -2.59 -15.83 -10.76
C GLN A 98 -3.87 -16.56 -11.21
N PRO A 99 -4.92 -15.85 -11.66
CA PRO A 99 -6.22 -16.48 -11.94
C PRO A 99 -6.29 -17.21 -13.29
N ASN A 100 -5.27 -17.11 -14.13
CA ASN A 100 -5.18 -17.89 -15.38
C ASN A 100 -4.41 -19.21 -15.18
N SER A 101 -4.54 -20.14 -16.13
CA SER A 101 -3.96 -21.49 -16.05
C SER A 101 -2.53 -21.61 -16.62
N THR A 102 -1.76 -20.52 -16.64
CA THR A 102 -0.42 -20.46 -17.27
C THR A 102 0.67 -20.30 -16.22
N GLN A 103 1.29 -21.42 -15.85
CA GLN A 103 2.31 -21.48 -14.79
C GLN A 103 3.50 -20.53 -15.04
N SER A 104 3.94 -20.38 -16.29
CA SER A 104 5.05 -19.47 -16.64
C SER A 104 4.75 -17.99 -16.35
N MET A 105 3.48 -17.57 -16.39
CA MET A 105 3.10 -16.22 -15.95
C MET A 105 3.25 -16.08 -14.44
N THR A 106 2.78 -17.06 -13.66
CA THR A 106 3.00 -17.10 -12.20
C THR A 106 4.49 -17.10 -11.85
N ASP A 107 5.31 -17.86 -12.58
CA ASP A 107 6.75 -17.92 -12.37
C ASP A 107 7.43 -16.58 -12.67
N GLY A 108 6.94 -15.82 -13.65
CA GLY A 108 7.39 -14.46 -13.94
C GLY A 108 7.10 -13.45 -12.81
N LEU A 109 6.14 -13.73 -11.92
CA LEU A 109 5.84 -12.86 -10.77
C LEU A 109 6.71 -13.16 -9.53
N LYS A 110 7.32 -14.34 -9.45
CA LYS A 110 8.13 -14.78 -8.29
C LYS A 110 9.36 -13.90 -8.00
N PRO A 111 10.08 -13.33 -8.99
CA PRO A 111 11.19 -12.42 -8.71
C PRO A 111 10.79 -11.10 -8.05
N LEU A 112 9.51 -10.71 -8.11
CA LEU A 112 9.05 -9.42 -7.57
C LEU A 112 8.87 -9.43 -6.05
N THR A 113 8.41 -10.56 -5.47
CA THR A 113 7.96 -10.61 -4.07
C THR A 113 8.23 -11.98 -3.42
N ALA A 114 8.54 -11.99 -2.12
CA ALA A 114 8.90 -13.21 -1.38
C ALA A 114 7.68 -13.88 -0.71
N HIS A 115 6.70 -14.30 -1.53
CA HIS A 115 5.42 -14.84 -1.05
C HIS A 115 5.05 -16.21 -1.65
N GLU A 116 3.94 -16.77 -1.18
CA GLU A 116 3.34 -17.97 -1.77
C GLU A 116 2.51 -17.60 -3.01
N TYR A 117 2.50 -18.48 -3.99
CA TYR A 117 1.88 -18.25 -5.29
C TYR A 117 0.90 -19.37 -5.65
N PHE A 118 -0.26 -18.98 -6.17
CA PHE A 118 -1.28 -19.88 -6.72
C PHE A 118 -1.43 -19.63 -8.23
N THR A 119 -1.48 -20.71 -9.01
CA THR A 119 -1.90 -20.69 -10.42
C THR A 119 -3.25 -21.39 -10.54
N ALA A 120 -4.16 -20.90 -11.37
CA ALA A 120 -5.43 -21.60 -11.57
C ALA A 120 -5.20 -23.02 -12.13
N PRO A 121 -5.84 -24.06 -11.55
CA PRO A 121 -5.59 -25.45 -11.94
C PRO A 121 -6.13 -25.80 -13.34
N SER A 122 -7.01 -24.96 -13.89
CA SER A 122 -7.64 -25.10 -15.22
C SER A 122 -8.23 -23.74 -15.63
N GLY A 123 -8.93 -23.68 -16.77
CA GLY A 123 -9.53 -22.44 -17.28
C GLY A 123 -8.64 -21.68 -18.26
N PRO A 124 -8.95 -20.41 -18.55
CA PRO A 124 -8.32 -19.65 -19.63
C PRO A 124 -6.81 -19.53 -19.43
N LYS A 125 -6.05 -19.58 -20.55
CA LYS A 125 -4.58 -19.45 -20.54
C LYS A 125 -4.11 -18.02 -20.37
N SER A 126 -4.88 -17.07 -20.88
CA SER A 126 -4.73 -15.63 -20.65
C SER A 126 -6.12 -15.06 -20.42
N ILE A 127 -6.22 -13.96 -19.67
CA ILE A 127 -7.48 -13.23 -19.45
C ILE A 127 -7.38 -11.96 -20.28
N ASN A 128 -8.23 -11.86 -21.31
CA ASN A 128 -8.15 -10.81 -22.34
C ASN A 128 -9.44 -9.97 -22.42
N ASN A 129 -10.47 -10.34 -21.66
CA ASN A 129 -11.78 -9.70 -21.57
C ASN A 129 -12.45 -10.08 -20.22
N GLU A 130 -13.69 -9.61 -20.02
CA GLU A 130 -14.46 -9.88 -18.80
C GLU A 130 -14.99 -11.32 -18.69
N ASP A 131 -15.34 -11.95 -19.82
CA ASP A 131 -15.82 -13.34 -19.84
C ASP A 131 -14.72 -14.32 -19.38
N ASP A 132 -13.48 -14.13 -19.87
CA ASP A 132 -12.29 -14.87 -19.39
C ASP A 132 -12.11 -14.67 -17.87
N ALA A 133 -12.32 -13.45 -17.38
CA ALA A 133 -12.18 -13.11 -15.97
C ALA A 133 -13.26 -13.79 -15.11
N VAL A 134 -14.51 -13.83 -15.58
CA VAL A 134 -15.63 -14.55 -14.94
C VAL A 134 -15.41 -16.06 -14.97
N GLU A 135 -14.96 -16.61 -16.09
CA GLU A 135 -14.65 -18.05 -16.21
C GLU A 135 -13.54 -18.45 -15.24
N SER A 136 -12.48 -17.64 -15.13
CA SER A 136 -11.35 -17.91 -14.24
C SER A 136 -11.75 -18.13 -12.78
N VAL A 137 -12.79 -17.44 -12.29
CA VAL A 137 -13.31 -17.60 -10.92
C VAL A 137 -13.76 -19.03 -10.67
N LYS A 138 -14.45 -19.65 -11.63
CA LYS A 138 -14.98 -21.03 -11.53
C LYS A 138 -13.86 -22.05 -11.34
N HIS A 139 -12.71 -21.81 -11.97
CA HIS A 139 -11.53 -22.67 -11.87
C HIS A 139 -10.66 -22.38 -10.63
N CYS A 140 -10.62 -21.13 -10.17
CA CYS A 140 -9.84 -20.73 -9.00
C CYS A 140 -10.51 -21.11 -7.68
N LEU A 141 -11.79 -20.75 -7.51
CA LEU A 141 -12.43 -20.71 -6.19
C LEU A 141 -12.47 -22.06 -5.45
N PRO A 142 -12.80 -23.22 -6.08
CA PRO A 142 -12.83 -24.51 -5.39
C PRO A 142 -11.46 -25.02 -4.91
N ALA A 143 -10.37 -24.50 -5.49
CA ALA A 143 -9.01 -24.80 -5.05
C ALA A 143 -8.56 -23.80 -3.97
N LEU A 144 -8.85 -22.51 -4.16
CA LEU A 144 -8.54 -21.45 -3.19
C LEU A 144 -9.23 -21.69 -1.84
N GLN A 145 -10.51 -22.10 -1.83
CA GLN A 145 -11.28 -22.42 -0.63
C GLN A 145 -10.56 -23.41 0.32
N LYS A 146 -9.69 -24.29 -0.21
CA LYS A 146 -8.93 -25.28 0.58
C LYS A 146 -7.69 -24.69 1.28
N VAL A 147 -7.28 -23.48 0.91
CA VAL A 147 -6.05 -22.82 1.39
C VAL A 147 -6.29 -21.44 2.02
N LEU A 148 -7.55 -20.95 2.06
CA LEU A 148 -7.89 -19.63 2.65
C LEU A 148 -7.50 -19.51 4.12
N ASP A 149 -7.57 -20.60 4.90
CA ASP A 149 -7.20 -20.58 6.32
C ASP A 149 -5.69 -20.54 6.57
N GLN A 150 -4.89 -20.88 5.56
CA GLN A 150 -3.42 -20.96 5.65
C GLN A 150 -2.76 -19.57 5.49
N HIS A 151 -3.47 -18.63 4.86
CA HIS A 151 -2.98 -17.30 4.49
C HIS A 151 -3.70 -16.20 5.27
N ASP A 152 -3.02 -15.06 5.43
CA ASP A 152 -3.49 -13.90 6.19
C ASP A 152 -3.95 -12.74 5.28
N GLY A 153 -3.57 -12.73 3.99
CA GLY A 153 -4.04 -11.79 2.97
C GLY A 153 -3.90 -12.32 1.53
N PHE A 154 -4.60 -11.72 0.57
CA PHE A 154 -4.73 -12.25 -0.80
C PHE A 154 -4.61 -11.18 -1.88
N LEU A 155 -3.76 -11.42 -2.89
CA LEU A 155 -3.56 -10.55 -4.05
C LEU A 155 -4.02 -11.24 -5.34
N VAL A 156 -4.97 -10.67 -6.07
CA VAL A 156 -5.35 -11.17 -7.40
C VAL A 156 -4.49 -10.51 -8.48
N ALA A 157 -3.59 -11.30 -9.08
CA ALA A 157 -2.63 -10.87 -10.09
C ALA A 157 -3.21 -10.83 -11.52
N CYS A 158 -4.39 -10.22 -11.68
CA CYS A 158 -4.92 -9.82 -12.98
C CYS A 158 -5.23 -8.33 -12.96
N TYR A 159 -4.80 -7.61 -14.01
CA TYR A 159 -4.99 -6.17 -14.09
C TYR A 159 -6.36 -5.87 -14.71
N SER A 160 -7.40 -5.99 -13.89
CA SER A 160 -8.79 -5.68 -14.21
C SER A 160 -9.59 -5.50 -12.92
N LYS A 161 -10.86 -5.09 -13.03
CA LYS A 161 -11.84 -5.15 -11.94
C LYS A 161 -12.25 -6.60 -11.66
N HIS A 162 -11.27 -7.42 -11.26
CA HIS A 162 -11.37 -8.87 -11.40
C HIS A 162 -12.41 -9.48 -10.43
N PRO A 163 -13.42 -10.24 -10.92
CA PRO A 163 -14.54 -10.71 -10.10
C PRO A 163 -14.12 -11.64 -8.95
N LEU A 164 -12.93 -12.25 -9.03
CA LEU A 164 -12.35 -13.04 -7.92
C LEU A 164 -12.12 -12.19 -6.64
N VAL A 165 -11.87 -10.88 -6.74
CA VAL A 165 -11.64 -10.01 -5.57
C VAL A 165 -12.88 -9.93 -4.66
N PRO A 166 -14.07 -9.54 -5.12
CA PRO A 166 -15.29 -9.55 -4.30
C PRO A 166 -15.76 -10.96 -3.92
N GLN A 167 -15.50 -11.98 -4.76
CA GLN A 167 -15.78 -13.39 -4.43
C GLN A 167 -14.97 -13.82 -3.19
N LEU A 168 -13.65 -13.63 -3.20
CA LEU A 168 -12.79 -13.94 -2.06
C LEU A 168 -13.17 -13.14 -0.80
N LYS A 169 -13.52 -11.85 -0.93
CA LYS A 169 -14.03 -11.05 0.21
C LYS A 169 -15.33 -11.60 0.82
N SER A 170 -16.09 -12.38 0.06
CA SER A 170 -17.36 -12.97 0.48
C SER A 170 -17.19 -14.35 1.13
N GLU A 171 -16.05 -15.02 0.92
CA GLU A 171 -15.74 -16.33 1.50
C GLU A 171 -15.71 -16.29 3.03
N SER A 172 -16.25 -17.32 3.66
CA SER A 172 -16.48 -17.34 5.12
C SER A 172 -15.17 -17.20 5.92
N ALA A 173 -14.09 -17.88 5.52
CA ALA A 173 -12.76 -17.80 6.12
C ALA A 173 -12.11 -16.41 6.01
N VAL A 174 -12.37 -15.69 4.91
CA VAL A 174 -11.86 -14.34 4.66
C VAL A 174 -12.69 -13.31 5.44
N LYS A 175 -14.02 -13.40 5.33
CA LYS A 175 -14.97 -12.45 5.91
C LYS A 175 -14.99 -12.48 7.43
N SER A 176 -14.98 -13.68 8.04
CA SER A 176 -15.00 -13.83 9.51
C SER A 176 -13.73 -13.29 10.17
N SER A 177 -12.57 -13.55 9.57
CA SER A 177 -11.26 -13.08 10.04
C SER A 177 -10.84 -11.73 9.46
N ARG A 178 -11.74 -11.05 8.72
CA ARG A 178 -11.52 -9.75 8.04
C ARG A 178 -10.22 -9.68 7.22
N LYS A 179 -9.79 -10.80 6.62
CA LYS A 179 -8.52 -10.90 5.87
C LYS A 179 -8.55 -9.95 4.67
N PRO A 180 -7.53 -9.09 4.47
CA PRO A 180 -7.53 -8.16 3.35
C PRO A 180 -7.35 -8.89 2.01
N VAL A 181 -8.10 -8.42 1.00
CA VAL A 181 -8.05 -8.89 -0.37
C VAL A 181 -8.01 -7.67 -1.30
N THR A 182 -7.14 -7.69 -2.29
CA THR A 182 -7.11 -6.69 -3.37
C THR A 182 -6.71 -7.35 -4.69
N GLY A 183 -7.05 -6.76 -5.83
CA GLY A 183 -6.37 -7.02 -7.10
C GLY A 183 -5.19 -6.07 -7.29
N ILE A 184 -4.35 -6.38 -8.28
CA ILE A 184 -3.22 -5.53 -8.68
C ILE A 184 -3.68 -4.22 -9.33
N PHE A 185 -4.90 -4.20 -9.89
CA PHE A 185 -5.56 -3.01 -10.41
C PHE A 185 -5.89 -2.02 -9.29
N GLU A 186 -6.67 -2.42 -8.29
CA GLU A 186 -7.06 -1.56 -7.18
C GLU A 186 -5.85 -1.07 -6.38
N ALA A 187 -4.85 -1.94 -6.23
CA ALA A 187 -3.61 -1.61 -5.55
C ALA A 187 -2.77 -0.56 -6.32
N SER A 188 -2.62 -0.69 -7.64
CA SER A 188 -1.84 0.26 -8.43
C SER A 188 -2.51 1.65 -8.47
N VAL A 189 -3.84 1.70 -8.58
CA VAL A 189 -4.62 2.94 -8.54
C VAL A 189 -4.54 3.60 -7.17
N GLY A 190 -4.77 2.84 -6.09
CA GLY A 190 -4.69 3.33 -4.72
C GLY A 190 -3.29 3.83 -4.34
N TYR A 191 -2.24 3.11 -4.73
CA TYR A 191 -0.85 3.52 -4.53
C TYR A 191 -0.51 4.77 -5.33
N SER A 192 -0.91 4.84 -6.60
CA SER A 192 -0.65 6.00 -7.46
C SER A 192 -1.24 7.29 -6.88
N LEU A 193 -2.48 7.24 -6.38
CA LEU A 193 -3.12 8.39 -5.74
C LEU A 193 -2.41 8.87 -4.46
N GLN A 194 -1.66 8.00 -3.78
CA GLN A 194 -0.88 8.35 -2.59
C GLN A 194 0.49 8.97 -2.93
N VAL A 195 1.11 8.58 -4.05
CA VAL A 195 2.49 9.00 -4.38
C VAL A 195 2.60 10.20 -5.33
N ILE A 196 1.56 10.52 -6.09
CA ILE A 196 1.54 11.68 -7.01
C ILE A 196 1.18 12.97 -6.28
N HIS A 197 1.74 14.10 -6.72
CA HIS A 197 1.44 15.41 -6.16
C HIS A 197 -0.01 15.86 -6.43
N PRO A 198 -0.56 16.85 -5.69
CA PRO A 198 -1.96 17.26 -5.81
C PRO A 198 -2.37 17.76 -7.20
N ASP A 199 -1.44 18.32 -7.97
CA ASP A 199 -1.63 18.82 -9.33
C ASP A 199 -1.31 17.77 -10.43
N GLU A 200 -0.93 16.57 -10.02
CA GLU A 200 -0.57 15.45 -10.90
C GLU A 200 -1.69 14.43 -11.05
N LYS A 201 -1.64 13.72 -12.17
CA LYS A 201 -2.50 12.58 -12.51
C LYS A 201 -1.71 11.27 -12.50
N PHE A 202 -2.40 10.16 -12.28
CA PHE A 202 -1.91 8.85 -12.68
C PHE A 202 -2.54 8.43 -14.01
N GLY A 203 -1.92 7.52 -14.74
CA GLY A 203 -2.50 6.88 -15.91
C GLY A 203 -2.11 5.41 -15.99
N ILE A 204 -2.72 4.68 -16.94
CA ILE A 204 -2.49 3.24 -17.10
C ILE A 204 -1.98 2.96 -18.51
N VAL A 205 -0.89 2.19 -18.64
CA VAL A 205 -0.45 1.64 -19.93
C VAL A 205 -0.73 0.15 -19.95
N SER A 206 -1.59 -0.30 -20.87
CA SER A 206 -2.04 -1.70 -20.96
C SER A 206 -1.79 -2.30 -22.36
N THR A 207 -2.32 -3.50 -22.61
CA THR A 207 -1.99 -4.37 -23.75
C THR A 207 -2.87 -4.11 -24.97
N GLY A 208 -3.98 -4.85 -25.11
CA GLY A 208 -4.89 -4.78 -26.27
C GLY A 208 -5.87 -3.62 -26.17
N LYS A 209 -6.31 -3.10 -27.33
CA LYS A 209 -7.13 -1.86 -27.44
C LYS A 209 -8.42 -1.88 -26.60
N VAL A 210 -9.02 -3.06 -26.43
CA VAL A 210 -10.24 -3.27 -25.62
C VAL A 210 -10.09 -2.80 -24.16
N TRP A 211 -8.88 -2.85 -23.60
CA TRP A 211 -8.62 -2.46 -22.23
C TRP A 211 -8.70 -0.94 -21.99
N GLU A 212 -8.69 -0.09 -23.03
CA GLU A 212 -8.83 1.35 -22.82
C GLU A 212 -10.18 1.72 -22.22
N GLN A 213 -11.27 1.14 -22.74
CA GLN A 213 -12.60 1.36 -22.22
C GLN A 213 -12.80 0.63 -20.89
N ILE A 214 -12.54 -0.69 -20.85
CA ILE A 214 -12.74 -1.53 -19.65
C ILE A 214 -11.98 -0.97 -18.43
N LEU A 215 -10.72 -0.55 -18.58
CA LEU A 215 -9.95 -0.03 -17.45
C LEU A 215 -10.30 1.43 -17.11
N SER A 216 -10.90 2.20 -18.02
CA SER A 216 -11.40 3.54 -17.69
C SER A 216 -12.65 3.45 -16.83
N GLU A 217 -13.63 2.64 -17.26
CA GLU A 217 -14.87 2.37 -16.52
C GLU A 217 -14.56 1.73 -15.15
N ALA A 218 -13.61 0.79 -15.10
CA ALA A 218 -13.14 0.20 -13.84
C ALA A 218 -12.53 1.23 -12.86
N VAL A 219 -11.85 2.27 -13.36
CA VAL A 219 -11.29 3.34 -12.50
C VAL A 219 -12.41 4.23 -11.96
N GLU A 220 -13.37 4.62 -12.80
CA GLU A 220 -14.50 5.45 -12.39
C GLU A 220 -15.36 4.75 -11.33
N ASP A 221 -15.62 3.45 -11.51
CA ASP A 221 -16.28 2.59 -10.53
C ASP A 221 -15.49 2.44 -9.22
N PHE A 222 -14.16 2.21 -9.30
CA PHE A 222 -13.32 2.01 -8.11
C PHE A 222 -13.16 3.29 -7.28
N LEU A 223 -13.09 4.45 -7.94
CA LEU A 223 -13.02 5.75 -7.27
C LEU A 223 -14.39 6.28 -6.84
N GLY A 224 -15.48 5.68 -7.30
CA GLY A 224 -16.84 6.10 -6.99
C GLY A 224 -17.19 7.48 -7.58
N THR A 225 -16.56 7.88 -8.69
CA THR A 225 -16.81 9.18 -9.32
C THR A 225 -18.06 9.20 -10.21
N GLY A 226 -18.65 8.02 -10.48
CA GLY A 226 -19.71 7.87 -11.46
C GLY A 226 -19.21 8.26 -12.86
N SER A 227 -20.10 8.77 -13.72
CA SER A 227 -19.77 9.18 -15.09
C SER A 227 -18.94 10.47 -15.20
N GLU A 228 -18.45 11.03 -14.08
CA GLU A 228 -17.49 12.14 -14.11
C GLU A 228 -16.07 11.58 -14.04
N ALA A 229 -15.29 11.79 -15.10
CA ALA A 229 -13.89 11.36 -15.16
C ALA A 229 -13.06 12.02 -14.04
N SER A 230 -12.38 11.21 -13.24
CA SER A 230 -11.54 11.68 -12.13
C SER A 230 -10.48 12.67 -12.60
N LYS A 231 -10.43 13.86 -11.97
CA LYS A 231 -9.42 14.90 -12.26
C LYS A 231 -7.97 14.43 -12.04
N ARG A 232 -7.78 13.37 -11.23
CA ARG A 232 -6.47 12.74 -10.95
C ARG A 232 -6.15 11.57 -11.89
N PHE A 233 -6.99 11.27 -12.88
CA PHE A 233 -6.77 10.22 -13.86
C PHE A 233 -6.49 10.84 -15.25
N ALA A 234 -5.41 10.40 -15.89
CA ALA A 234 -5.04 10.77 -17.25
C ALA A 234 -5.67 9.84 -18.30
N GLY A 235 -6.33 8.76 -17.87
CA GLY A 235 -6.89 7.74 -18.74
C GLY A 235 -5.96 6.56 -18.97
N VAL A 236 -6.34 5.73 -19.94
CA VAL A 236 -5.63 4.52 -20.35
C VAL A 236 -5.01 4.75 -21.74
N GLU A 237 -3.87 4.12 -22.00
CA GLU A 237 -3.27 3.98 -23.33
C GLU A 237 -2.81 2.53 -23.54
N THR A 238 -2.85 2.04 -24.78
CA THR A 238 -2.52 0.65 -25.09
C THR A 238 -1.35 0.49 -26.07
N THR A 239 -0.60 -0.60 -25.92
CA THR A 239 0.43 -1.00 -26.90
C THR A 239 -0.18 -1.55 -28.19
N GLY A 240 -1.45 -2.00 -28.15
CA GLY A 240 -2.12 -2.66 -29.27
C GLY A 240 -1.58 -4.07 -29.54
N LEU A 241 -0.92 -4.68 -28.56
CA LEU A 241 -0.52 -6.09 -28.53
C LEU A 241 -1.40 -6.81 -27.51
N ASN A 242 -1.79 -8.05 -27.76
CA ASN A 242 -2.49 -8.84 -26.74
C ASN A 242 -1.52 -9.26 -25.61
N ALA A 243 -2.04 -9.81 -24.51
CA ALA A 243 -1.21 -10.23 -23.38
C ALA A 243 -0.22 -11.37 -23.76
N THR A 244 -0.61 -12.27 -24.67
CA THR A 244 0.27 -13.28 -25.29
C THR A 244 1.31 -12.65 -26.20
N ASP A 245 0.88 -11.76 -27.10
CA ASP A 245 1.75 -11.13 -28.09
C ASP A 245 2.85 -10.28 -27.43
N LEU A 246 2.61 -9.77 -26.22
CA LEU A 246 3.61 -9.05 -25.43
C LEU A 246 4.83 -9.93 -25.05
N HIS A 247 4.65 -11.25 -24.96
CA HIS A 247 5.71 -12.22 -24.72
C HIS A 247 6.31 -12.80 -26.01
N ASP A 248 5.48 -12.96 -27.06
CA ASP A 248 5.89 -13.63 -28.30
C ASP A 248 6.45 -12.67 -29.38
N ALA A 249 6.13 -11.38 -29.32
CA ALA A 249 6.59 -10.39 -30.30
C ALA A 249 8.08 -10.02 -30.11
N PRO A 250 8.77 -9.58 -31.19
CA PRO A 250 10.15 -9.12 -31.09
C PRO A 250 10.31 -7.99 -30.06
N ALA A 251 11.34 -8.08 -29.21
CA ALA A 251 11.56 -7.16 -28.10
C ALA A 251 11.60 -5.68 -28.53
N GLU A 252 12.13 -5.37 -29.71
CA GLU A 252 12.14 -4.01 -30.26
C GLU A 252 10.74 -3.50 -30.64
N GLU A 253 9.84 -4.37 -31.11
CA GLU A 253 8.45 -3.99 -31.42
C GLU A 253 7.63 -3.78 -30.14
N VAL A 254 7.84 -4.64 -29.13
CA VAL A 254 7.27 -4.47 -27.78
C VAL A 254 7.73 -3.13 -27.19
N ARG A 255 9.04 -2.86 -27.22
CA ARG A 255 9.66 -1.61 -26.75
C ARG A 255 9.09 -0.40 -27.48
N ARG A 256 9.05 -0.42 -28.82
CA ARG A 256 8.52 0.68 -29.65
C ARG A 256 7.06 1.00 -29.33
N ARG A 257 6.23 -0.03 -29.18
CA ARG A 257 4.80 0.13 -28.85
C ARG A 257 4.58 0.59 -27.41
N MET A 258 5.35 0.05 -26.45
CA MET A 258 5.36 0.51 -25.06
C MET A 258 5.70 2.00 -24.99
N LYS A 259 6.80 2.43 -25.61
CA LYS A 259 7.19 3.84 -25.65
C LYS A 259 6.11 4.72 -26.29
N SER A 260 5.51 4.28 -27.40
CA SER A 260 4.42 5.02 -28.05
C SER A 260 3.20 5.18 -27.13
N ALA A 261 2.79 4.13 -26.41
CA ALA A 261 1.66 4.20 -25.48
C ALA A 261 1.94 5.14 -24.30
N VAL A 262 3.14 5.07 -23.71
CA VAL A 262 3.58 5.98 -22.64
C VAL A 262 3.55 7.42 -23.12
N LYS A 263 4.12 7.74 -24.29
CA LYS A 263 4.15 9.13 -24.81
C LYS A 263 2.75 9.70 -25.05
N ARG A 264 1.83 8.90 -25.58
CA ARG A 264 0.40 9.30 -25.73
C ARG A 264 -0.32 9.47 -24.39
N LEU A 265 0.15 8.84 -23.32
CA LEU A 265 -0.39 9.04 -21.97
C LEU A 265 0.16 10.33 -21.34
N LEU A 266 1.46 10.58 -21.50
CA LEU A 266 2.14 11.80 -21.01
C LEU A 266 1.59 13.08 -21.67
N SER A 267 1.14 13.02 -22.93
CA SER A 267 0.50 14.17 -23.59
C SER A 267 -0.89 14.54 -23.04
N LYS A 268 -1.49 13.73 -22.15
CA LYS A 268 -2.81 14.00 -21.52
C LYS A 268 -2.72 14.87 -20.24
N GLY A 269 -1.54 15.42 -19.94
CA GLY A 269 -1.32 16.40 -18.88
C GLY A 269 -0.16 16.01 -17.94
N LYS A 270 -0.10 16.61 -16.76
CA LYS A 270 0.96 16.36 -15.79
C LYS A 270 0.81 14.96 -15.14
N VAL A 271 1.38 13.94 -15.76
CA VAL A 271 1.36 12.56 -15.26
C VAL A 271 2.49 12.34 -14.24
N GLY A 272 2.12 12.16 -12.98
CA GLY A 272 3.05 11.84 -11.89
C GLY A 272 3.27 10.34 -11.70
N ALA A 273 2.36 9.48 -12.17
CA ALA A 273 2.50 8.03 -12.09
C ALA A 273 1.91 7.29 -13.31
N ILE A 274 2.54 6.17 -13.67
CA ILE A 274 2.08 5.25 -14.72
C ILE A 274 1.97 3.84 -14.12
N CYS A 275 0.75 3.28 -14.10
CA CYS A 275 0.52 1.90 -13.74
C CYS A 275 0.82 0.96 -14.92
N LEU A 276 1.50 -0.16 -14.63
CA LEU A 276 1.71 -1.26 -15.57
C LEU A 276 0.44 -2.10 -15.65
N GLY A 277 -0.33 -1.92 -16.72
CA GLY A 277 -1.71 -2.38 -16.91
C GLY A 277 -1.86 -3.85 -17.30
N CYS A 278 -0.92 -4.73 -16.92
CA CYS A 278 -0.96 -6.17 -17.12
C CYS A 278 0.06 -6.85 -16.19
N ALA A 279 -0.27 -8.03 -15.63
CA ALA A 279 0.68 -8.81 -14.84
C ALA A 279 1.94 -9.21 -15.65
N GLY A 280 1.79 -9.45 -16.96
CA GLY A 280 2.91 -9.73 -17.87
C GLY A 280 3.80 -8.52 -18.21
N MET A 281 3.46 -7.30 -17.74
CA MET A 281 4.30 -6.10 -17.86
C MET A 281 5.28 -5.93 -16.69
N ALA A 282 5.27 -6.84 -15.72
CA ALA A 282 6.24 -6.91 -14.63
C ALA A 282 7.69 -6.76 -15.14
N GLY A 283 8.46 -5.85 -14.55
CA GLY A 283 9.86 -5.59 -14.93
C GLY A 283 10.07 -4.81 -16.24
N MET A 284 9.01 -4.31 -16.89
CA MET A 284 9.12 -3.44 -18.08
C MET A 284 9.43 -1.97 -17.75
N ASP A 285 9.73 -1.66 -16.49
CA ASP A 285 9.95 -0.32 -15.95
C ASP A 285 10.99 0.47 -16.74
N THR A 286 12.07 -0.17 -17.19
CA THR A 286 13.11 0.48 -17.99
C THR A 286 12.56 1.07 -19.29
N MET A 287 11.67 0.35 -19.99
CA MET A 287 11.08 0.84 -21.25
C MET A 287 10.15 2.03 -21.02
N VAL A 288 9.39 2.02 -19.92
CA VAL A 288 8.51 3.12 -19.52
C VAL A 288 9.32 4.33 -19.06
N ARG A 289 10.39 4.12 -18.28
CA ARG A 289 11.31 5.18 -17.84
C ARG A 289 11.96 5.89 -19.01
N GLU A 290 12.48 5.13 -19.97
CA GLU A 290 13.07 5.71 -21.18
C GLU A 290 12.08 6.58 -21.96
N ALA A 291 10.82 6.14 -22.11
CA ALA A 291 9.80 6.95 -22.76
C ALA A 291 9.50 8.24 -21.99
N CYS A 292 9.47 8.20 -20.65
CA CYS A 292 9.30 9.39 -19.82
C CYS A 292 10.47 10.37 -19.99
N VAL A 293 11.71 9.87 -20.00
CA VAL A 293 12.92 10.70 -20.19
C VAL A 293 13.01 11.27 -21.60
N GLU A 294 12.60 10.54 -22.63
CA GLU A 294 12.55 11.05 -24.01
C GLU A 294 11.49 12.14 -24.22
N GLU A 295 10.35 12.06 -23.52
CA GLU A 295 9.21 12.96 -23.73
C GLU A 295 9.25 14.20 -22.83
N LEU A 296 9.72 14.05 -21.58
CA LEU A 296 9.73 15.10 -20.56
C LEU A 296 11.14 15.62 -20.23
N GLY A 297 12.18 15.04 -20.82
CA GLY A 297 13.56 15.28 -20.43
C GLY A 297 13.99 14.51 -19.17
N PRO A 298 15.27 14.57 -18.78
CA PRO A 298 15.82 13.73 -17.71
C PRO A 298 15.23 14.03 -16.33
N ASP A 299 15.02 15.28 -15.96
CA ASP A 299 14.57 15.61 -14.60
C ASP A 299 13.13 15.19 -14.38
N ASP A 300 12.20 15.75 -15.16
CA ASP A 300 10.76 15.46 -15.06
C ASP A 300 10.46 13.99 -15.43
N GLY A 301 11.14 13.47 -16.47
CA GLY A 301 11.01 12.08 -16.90
C GLY A 301 11.52 11.04 -15.90
N ASN A 302 12.43 11.39 -14.99
CA ASN A 302 12.81 10.53 -13.86
C ASN A 302 11.85 10.64 -12.66
N ARG A 303 11.15 11.76 -12.48
CA ARG A 303 10.19 11.93 -11.36
C ARG A 303 8.93 11.08 -11.49
N VAL A 304 8.47 10.79 -12.73
CA VAL A 304 7.28 9.95 -12.98
C VAL A 304 7.44 8.60 -12.27
N ARG A 305 6.50 8.23 -11.39
CA ARG A 305 6.50 6.93 -10.71
C ARG A 305 6.00 5.84 -11.65
N ILE A 306 6.72 4.73 -11.73
CA ILE A 306 6.27 3.54 -12.45
C ILE A 306 5.75 2.59 -11.39
N VAL A 307 4.53 2.10 -11.58
CA VAL A 307 3.77 1.37 -10.56
C VAL A 307 3.46 -0.02 -11.08
N ASP A 308 4.27 -0.98 -10.66
CA ASP A 308 3.95 -2.40 -10.74
C ASP A 308 2.84 -2.73 -9.72
N GLY A 309 1.71 -3.24 -10.20
CA GLY A 309 0.55 -3.54 -9.37
C GLY A 309 0.75 -4.74 -8.43
N VAL A 310 1.66 -5.67 -8.72
CA VAL A 310 2.01 -6.79 -7.84
C VAL A 310 2.81 -6.27 -6.64
N VAL A 311 3.84 -5.46 -6.90
CA VAL A 311 4.66 -4.83 -5.85
C VAL A 311 3.81 -3.90 -4.97
N ALA A 312 2.98 -3.04 -5.59
CA ALA A 312 2.06 -2.17 -4.86
C ALA A 312 1.02 -2.95 -4.04
N GLY A 313 0.46 -4.03 -4.60
CA GLY A 313 -0.51 -4.89 -3.94
C GLY A 313 0.04 -5.62 -2.73
N VAL A 314 1.25 -6.17 -2.85
CA VAL A 314 1.96 -6.79 -1.73
C VAL A 314 2.27 -5.78 -0.63
N ALA A 315 2.86 -4.63 -0.97
CA ALA A 315 3.19 -3.59 0.02
C ALA A 315 1.94 -3.11 0.79
N TRP A 316 0.81 -2.94 0.09
CA TRP A 316 -0.48 -2.62 0.72
C TRP A 316 -0.99 -3.76 1.61
N LEU A 317 -0.98 -5.01 1.13
CA LEU A 317 -1.44 -6.17 1.89
C LEU A 317 -0.63 -6.38 3.16
N GLU A 318 0.69 -6.30 3.11
CA GLU A 318 1.51 -6.40 4.32
C GLU A 318 1.13 -5.31 5.34
N GLY A 319 0.92 -4.07 4.88
CA GLY A 319 0.44 -2.98 5.72
C GLY A 319 -0.93 -3.26 6.34
N ALA A 320 -1.88 -3.76 5.53
CA ALA A 320 -3.23 -4.10 5.96
C ALA A 320 -3.24 -5.24 7.00
N VAL A 321 -2.53 -6.35 6.75
CA VAL A 321 -2.43 -7.49 7.68
C VAL A 321 -1.64 -7.10 8.96
N ARG A 322 -0.71 -6.14 8.89
CA ARG A 322 -0.08 -5.56 10.09
C ARG A 322 -1.03 -4.70 10.92
N SER A 323 -1.99 -4.03 10.29
CA SER A 323 -2.87 -3.03 10.94
C SER A 323 -4.19 -3.61 11.48
N GLY A 324 -4.64 -4.77 10.98
CA GLY A 324 -5.85 -5.46 11.45
C GLY A 324 -5.59 -6.37 12.64
N PHE A 325 -5.22 -5.79 13.80
CA PHE A 325 -4.93 -6.49 15.06
C PHE A 325 -6.05 -7.43 15.54
#